data_AF-A0A1G7XJ85-F1
#
_entry.id   AF-A0A1G7XJ85-F1
#
_cell.length_a   1.000
_cell.length_b   1.000
_cell.length_c   1.000
_cell.angle_alpha   90.00
_cell.angle_beta   90.00
_cell.angle_gamma   90.00
#
_symmetry.space_group_name_H-M   'P 1'
#
loop_
_entity.id
_entity.type
_entity.pdbx_description
1 polymer ?
#
loop_
_entity_poly.entity_id
_entity_poly.type
_entity_poly.pdbx_seq_one_letter_code
_entity_poly.pdbx_strand_id
1 'polypeptide(L)'
;MSHGIFDLLNSYGAELLWPFSRKKITLDMIMLTDPVVLGLVFLSLITSLISPEIARTSSLSAILLSAVYLGLRYLGKIEIRDRLANAYNLEDKEQVKIIPAMYHPFNWNFLLFQKEQVSFGTIRNQVPAICRVLPKVNGDNPSVANALEGNLAEIFNQFTPYYHVIAHYKDNEECVVEFLDLRYWAKGDFIYTGNVYLTLEGEISHEIFHPLPNQKGVQLSY
;
A
#
# COMPACT_ATOMS: atom_id res chain seq x y z
N MET A 1 -24.48 12.24 8.99
CA MET A 1 -24.49 10.90 8.36
C MET A 1 -23.16 10.74 7.60
N SER A 2 -22.07 10.46 8.32
CA SER A 2 -20.69 10.38 7.78
C SER A 2 -19.97 9.18 8.41
N HIS A 3 -20.48 7.99 8.15
CA HIS A 3 -19.94 6.75 8.73
C HIS A 3 -19.45 5.75 7.68
N GLY A 4 -19.46 6.09 6.38
CA GLY A 4 -19.15 5.11 5.33
C GLY A 4 -17.66 4.82 5.14
N ILE A 5 -16.80 5.84 5.22
CA ILE A 5 -15.37 5.71 4.89
C ILE A 5 -14.55 5.46 6.16
N PHE A 6 -14.82 6.22 7.23
CA PHE A 6 -14.13 6.05 8.52
C PHE A 6 -14.41 4.69 9.18
N ASP A 7 -15.63 4.14 9.07
CA ASP A 7 -15.91 2.79 9.61
C ASP A 7 -15.23 1.70 8.78
N LEU A 8 -15.07 1.92 7.47
CA LEU A 8 -14.34 1.01 6.59
C LEU A 8 -12.85 1.01 6.96
N LEU A 9 -12.24 2.18 7.16
CA LEU A 9 -10.84 2.33 7.58
C LEU A 9 -10.59 1.80 9.00
N ASN A 10 -11.52 2.04 9.94
CA ASN A 10 -11.48 1.44 11.28
C ASN A 10 -11.54 -0.10 11.23
N SER A 11 -12.28 -0.67 10.27
CA SER A 11 -12.37 -2.12 10.09
C SER A 11 -11.08 -2.73 9.49
N TYR A 12 -10.37 -1.99 8.63
CA TYR A 12 -9.14 -2.46 7.99
C TYR A 12 -7.89 -2.37 8.88
N GLY A 13 -7.94 -1.57 9.95
CA GLY A 13 -6.84 -1.34 10.88
C GLY A 13 -6.97 -2.08 12.22
N ALA A 14 -7.48 -3.33 12.21
CA ALA A 14 -7.78 -4.08 13.44
C ALA A 14 -6.64 -4.02 14.48
N GLU A 15 -6.93 -3.38 15.62
CA GLU A 15 -6.05 -3.34 16.80
C GLU A 15 -6.03 -4.71 17.49
N LEU A 16 -5.32 -5.67 16.88
CA LEU A 16 -5.31 -7.07 17.33
C LEU A 16 -4.79 -7.27 18.78
N LEU A 17 -4.13 -6.27 19.36
CA LEU A 17 -3.55 -6.31 20.71
C LEU A 17 -4.24 -5.41 21.73
N TRP A 18 -5.41 -4.85 21.43
CA TRP A 18 -6.18 -4.14 22.43
C TRP A 18 -6.69 -5.13 23.50
N PRO A 19 -6.57 -4.84 24.82
CA PRO A 19 -6.19 -3.58 25.47
C PRO A 19 -4.70 -3.46 25.89
N PHE A 20 -3.84 -4.42 25.57
CA PHE A 20 -2.45 -4.46 26.02
C PHE A 20 -1.50 -3.57 25.20
N SER A 21 -1.85 -3.24 23.96
CA SER A 21 -1.11 -2.30 23.13
C SER A 21 -2.02 -1.57 22.13
N ARG A 22 -1.91 -0.24 22.06
CA ARG A 22 -2.52 0.59 21.01
C ARG A 22 -1.62 0.75 19.77
N LYS A 23 -0.53 -0.02 19.67
CA LYS A 23 0.25 -0.06 18.44
C LYS A 23 -0.63 -0.70 17.38
N LYS A 24 -1.07 0.08 16.39
CA LYS A 24 -1.49 -0.45 15.10
C LYS A 24 -0.31 -1.24 14.57
N ILE A 25 -0.29 -2.56 14.77
CA ILE A 25 0.66 -3.41 14.08
C ILE A 25 0.20 -3.37 12.63
N THR A 26 0.73 -2.41 11.89
CA THR A 26 0.81 -2.43 10.43
C THR A 26 1.74 -3.58 10.05
N LEU A 27 1.32 -4.81 10.35
CA LEU A 27 1.97 -6.03 9.90
C LEU A 27 1.73 -6.11 8.39
N ASP A 28 2.36 -5.19 7.63
CA ASP A 28 2.30 -5.03 6.18
C ASP A 28 0.98 -5.59 5.63
N MET A 29 -0.20 -5.04 6.03
CA MET A 29 -1.55 -5.60 5.78
C MET A 29 -1.42 -6.97 5.12
N ILE A 30 -1.26 -8.09 5.87
CA ILE A 30 -1.13 -9.44 5.26
C ILE A 30 -2.00 -9.37 4.03
N MET A 31 -1.39 -9.47 2.86
CA MET A 31 -2.05 -9.78 1.60
C MET A 31 -3.51 -10.13 1.89
N LEU A 32 -4.44 -9.16 1.83
CA LEU A 32 -5.76 -9.27 2.49
C LEU A 32 -6.65 -10.33 1.83
N THR A 33 -6.08 -11.09 0.90
CA THR A 33 -6.03 -12.53 1.06
C THR A 33 -4.91 -12.99 0.16
N ASP A 34 -3.79 -13.47 0.71
CA ASP A 34 -2.81 -14.16 -0.11
C ASP A 34 -3.59 -15.27 -0.80
N PRO A 35 -3.73 -15.23 -2.14
CA PRO A 35 -4.66 -16.15 -2.81
C PRO A 35 -4.32 -17.62 -2.51
N VAL A 36 -3.06 -17.91 -2.19
CA VAL A 36 -2.60 -19.23 -1.77
C VAL A 36 -3.09 -19.56 -0.37
N VAL A 37 -2.86 -18.69 0.62
CA VAL A 37 -3.31 -18.93 2.01
C VAL A 37 -4.84 -18.99 2.08
N LEU A 38 -5.54 -18.08 1.39
CA LEU A 38 -7.00 -18.12 1.31
C LEU A 38 -7.48 -19.40 0.64
N GLY A 39 -6.86 -19.80 -0.47
CA GLY A 39 -7.19 -21.04 -1.17
C GLY A 39 -7.03 -22.26 -0.26
N LEU A 40 -5.95 -22.34 0.52
CA LEU A 40 -5.71 -23.43 1.47
C LEU A 40 -6.76 -23.48 2.58
N VAL A 41 -7.07 -22.32 3.18
CA VAL A 41 -8.10 -22.24 4.25
C VAL A 41 -9.48 -22.58 3.68
N PHE A 42 -9.82 -22.06 2.50
CA PHE A 42 -11.10 -22.30 1.85
C PHE A 42 -11.27 -23.78 1.45
N LEU A 43 -10.23 -24.41 0.90
CA LEU A 43 -10.23 -25.84 0.60
C LEU A 43 -10.41 -26.67 1.87
N SER A 44 -9.76 -26.27 2.97
CA SER A 44 -9.93 -26.95 4.25
C SER A 44 -11.33 -26.79 4.82
N LEU A 45 -11.95 -25.64 4.64
CA LEU A 45 -13.33 -25.39 5.03
C LEU A 45 -14.29 -26.32 4.26
N ILE A 46 -14.17 -26.37 2.93
CA ILE A 46 -14.97 -27.28 2.08
C ILE A 46 -14.78 -28.73 2.53
N THR A 47 -13.53 -29.16 2.72
CA THR A 47 -13.20 -30.53 3.17
C THR A 47 -13.87 -30.84 4.50
N SER A 48 -13.88 -29.88 5.43
CA SER A 48 -14.51 -30.05 6.75
C SER A 48 -16.03 -30.17 6.69
N LEU A 49 -16.67 -29.56 5.67
CA LEU A 49 -18.12 -29.65 5.45
C LEU A 49 -18.53 -30.98 4.79
N ILE A 50 -17.70 -31.51 3.90
CA ILE A 50 -17.99 -32.76 3.16
C ILE A 50 -17.59 -34.00 3.98
N SER A 51 -16.45 -33.93 4.66
CA SER A 51 -15.82 -35.05 5.36
C SER A 51 -15.36 -34.65 6.77
N PRO A 52 -16.27 -34.59 7.75
CA PRO A 52 -15.97 -34.19 9.11
C PRO A 52 -14.86 -35.03 9.78
N GLU A 53 -14.73 -36.29 9.39
CA GLU A 53 -13.72 -37.24 9.90
C GLU A 53 -12.27 -36.79 9.63
N ILE A 54 -12.02 -36.05 8.54
CA ILE A 54 -10.70 -35.50 8.20
C ILE A 54 -10.60 -33.98 8.40
N ALA A 55 -11.64 -33.34 8.93
CA ALA A 55 -11.69 -31.89 9.11
C ALA A 55 -10.49 -31.35 9.91
N ARG A 56 -10.14 -32.05 11.00
CA ARG A 56 -9.01 -31.69 11.87
C ARG A 56 -7.67 -31.80 11.12
N THR A 57 -7.43 -32.91 10.43
CA THR A 57 -6.19 -33.13 9.68
C THR A 57 -6.07 -32.15 8.51
N SER A 58 -7.17 -31.86 7.83
CA SER A 58 -7.23 -30.85 6.77
C SER A 58 -6.88 -29.47 7.30
N SER A 59 -7.46 -29.06 8.44
CA SER A 59 -7.22 -27.75 9.04
C SER A 59 -5.76 -27.58 9.50
N LEU A 60 -5.20 -28.59 10.15
CA LEU A 60 -3.78 -28.59 10.53
C LEU A 60 -2.86 -28.53 9.31
N SER A 61 -3.21 -29.25 8.25
CA SER A 61 -2.44 -29.23 7.00
C SER A 61 -2.48 -27.85 6.34
N ALA A 62 -3.66 -27.21 6.27
CA ALA A 62 -3.80 -25.86 5.73
C ALA A 62 -2.98 -24.83 6.50
N ILE A 63 -2.99 -24.90 7.84
CA ILE A 63 -2.17 -24.03 8.70
C ILE A 63 -0.68 -24.27 8.45
N LEU A 64 -0.24 -25.54 8.45
CA LEU A 64 1.17 -25.90 8.23
C LEU A 64 1.67 -25.44 6.86
N LEU A 65 0.92 -25.73 5.80
CA LEU A 65 1.26 -25.32 4.43
C LEU A 65 1.29 -23.80 4.29
N SER A 66 0.34 -23.09 4.91
CA SER A 66 0.34 -21.63 4.93
C SER A 66 1.58 -21.08 5.64
N ALA A 67 1.97 -21.65 6.79
CA ALA A 67 3.16 -21.24 7.53
C ALA A 67 4.44 -21.48 6.73
N VAL A 68 4.58 -22.65 6.10
CA VAL A 68 5.72 -22.97 5.22
C VAL A 68 5.79 -21.99 4.05
N TYR A 69 4.68 -21.78 3.37
CA TYR A 69 4.60 -20.86 2.23
C TYR A 69 4.97 -19.41 2.62
N LEU A 70 4.42 -18.91 3.73
CA LEU A 70 4.74 -17.57 4.24
C LEU A 70 6.21 -17.45 4.65
N GLY A 71 6.78 -18.50 5.25
CA GLY A 71 8.20 -18.58 5.56
C GLY A 71 9.07 -18.48 4.30
N LEU A 72 8.75 -19.24 3.24
CA LEU A 72 9.44 -19.15 1.96
C LEU A 72 9.31 -17.76 1.32
N ARG A 73 8.13 -17.14 1.38
CA ARG A 73 7.90 -15.76 0.90
C ARG A 73 8.76 -14.75 1.66
N TYR A 74 8.86 -14.90 2.97
CA TYR A 74 9.69 -14.04 3.81
C TYR A 74 11.18 -14.16 3.46
N LEU A 75 11.70 -15.39 3.30
CA LEU A 75 13.07 -15.62 2.86
C LEU A 75 13.34 -15.02 1.47
N GLY A 76 12.43 -15.22 0.51
CA GLY A 76 12.52 -14.61 -0.81
C GLY A 76 12.51 -13.08 -0.78
N LYS A 77 11.74 -12.47 0.13
CA LYS A 77 11.73 -11.02 0.34
C LYS A 77 13.11 -10.50 0.78
N ILE A 78 13.80 -11.24 1.66
CA ILE A 78 15.16 -10.89 2.13
C ILE A 78 16.15 -11.00 0.98
N GLU A 79 16.14 -12.11 0.25
CA GLU A 79 17.05 -12.34 -0.89
C GLU A 79 16.89 -11.26 -1.97
N ILE A 80 15.65 -10.94 -2.32
CA ILE A 80 15.34 -9.89 -3.30
C ILE A 80 15.84 -8.53 -2.83
N ARG A 81 15.63 -8.19 -1.55
CA ARG A 81 16.12 -6.93 -0.98
C ARG A 81 17.64 -6.82 -1.11
N ASP A 82 18.34 -7.89 -0.77
CA ASP A 82 19.81 -7.93 -0.85
C ASP A 82 20.31 -7.83 -2.30
N ARG A 83 19.66 -8.53 -3.23
CA ARG A 83 19.95 -8.43 -4.66
C ARG A 83 19.74 -7.02 -5.20
N LEU A 84 18.66 -6.35 -4.82
CA LEU A 84 18.37 -4.98 -5.24
C LEU A 84 19.33 -3.98 -4.62
N ALA A 85 19.64 -4.11 -3.33
CA ALA A 85 20.62 -3.26 -2.67
C ALA A 85 21.98 -3.31 -3.37
N ASN A 86 22.44 -4.51 -3.75
CA ASN A 86 23.67 -4.68 -4.52
C ASN A 86 23.54 -4.13 -5.95
N ALA A 87 22.44 -4.43 -6.66
CA ALA A 87 22.25 -4.01 -8.05
C ALA A 87 22.20 -2.49 -8.23
N TYR A 88 21.68 -1.77 -7.22
CA TYR A 88 21.58 -0.31 -7.22
C TYR A 88 22.66 0.38 -6.37
N ASN A 89 23.67 -0.36 -5.89
CA ASN A 89 24.76 0.16 -5.03
C ASN A 89 24.25 1.01 -3.85
N LEU A 90 23.21 0.53 -3.16
CA LEU A 90 22.63 1.23 -2.02
C LEU A 90 23.54 1.11 -0.80
N GLU A 91 23.81 2.24 -0.14
CA GLU A 91 24.60 2.30 1.10
C GLU A 91 23.80 1.76 2.29
N ASP A 92 22.48 1.98 2.28
CA ASP A 92 21.56 1.52 3.32
C ASP A 92 20.44 0.68 2.71
N LYS A 93 20.24 -0.53 3.25
CA LYS A 93 19.17 -1.43 2.83
C LYS A 93 17.77 -0.89 3.13
N GLU A 94 17.63 0.07 4.04
CA GLU A 94 16.36 0.75 4.30
C GLU A 94 15.95 1.68 3.13
N GLN A 95 16.88 2.01 2.22
CA GLN A 95 16.56 2.71 0.98
C GLN A 95 15.75 1.84 0.00
N VAL A 96 15.64 0.53 0.23
CA VAL A 96 14.82 -0.37 -0.59
C VAL A 96 13.72 -1.03 0.23
N LYS A 97 12.47 -0.80 -0.17
CA LYS A 97 11.31 -1.50 0.39
C LYS A 97 10.77 -2.50 -0.61
N ILE A 98 10.64 -3.76 -0.19
CA ILE A 98 9.98 -4.80 -0.96
C ILE A 98 8.54 -4.96 -0.49
N ILE A 99 7.61 -4.92 -1.42
CA ILE A 99 6.17 -5.05 -1.18
C ILE A 99 5.59 -6.16 -2.08
N PRO A 100 4.61 -6.95 -1.60
CA PRO A 100 3.93 -7.95 -2.43
C PRO A 100 3.27 -7.32 -3.66
N ALA A 101 3.36 -7.96 -4.82
CA ALA A 101 2.56 -7.54 -5.97
C ALA A 101 1.09 -7.95 -5.78
N MET A 102 0.17 -7.03 -6.07
CA MET A 102 -1.27 -7.29 -6.00
C MET A 102 -1.65 -8.43 -6.96
N TYR A 103 -2.43 -9.41 -6.48
CA TYR A 103 -2.93 -10.59 -7.22
C TYR A 103 -1.86 -11.52 -7.84
N HIS A 104 -0.58 -11.29 -7.59
CA HIS A 104 0.50 -12.08 -8.18
C HIS A 104 1.42 -12.62 -7.06
N PRO A 105 1.14 -13.81 -6.48
CA PRO A 105 1.84 -14.31 -5.29
C PRO A 105 3.33 -14.60 -5.51
N PHE A 106 3.80 -14.66 -6.76
CA PHE A 106 5.22 -14.88 -7.10
C PHE A 106 5.93 -13.62 -7.59
N ASN A 107 5.21 -12.50 -7.70
CA ASN A 107 5.79 -11.22 -8.11
C ASN A 107 5.92 -10.30 -6.89
N TRP A 108 6.82 -9.34 -7.02
CA TRP A 108 7.09 -8.33 -6.00
C TRP A 108 7.12 -6.97 -6.65
N ASN A 109 6.74 -5.94 -5.92
CA ASN A 109 7.07 -4.56 -6.26
C ASN A 109 8.15 -4.06 -5.29
N PHE A 110 8.86 -3.02 -5.68
CA PHE A 110 9.86 -2.40 -4.83
C PHE A 110 9.82 -0.88 -4.93
N LEU A 111 10.20 -0.24 -3.83
CA LEU A 111 10.41 1.20 -3.74
C LEU A 111 11.89 1.44 -3.49
N LEU A 112 12.50 2.35 -4.25
CA LEU A 112 13.84 2.87 -4.00
C LEU A 112 13.72 4.31 -3.53
N PHE A 113 14.07 4.55 -2.28
CA PHE A 113 14.12 5.87 -1.67
C PHE A 113 15.50 6.48 -1.91
N GLN A 114 15.56 7.44 -2.84
CA GLN A 114 16.77 8.20 -3.14
C GLN A 114 16.64 9.60 -2.53
N LYS A 115 17.69 10.41 -2.63
CA LYS A 115 17.70 11.75 -2.04
C LYS A 115 16.56 12.62 -2.58
N GLU A 116 16.46 12.74 -3.90
CA GLU A 116 15.55 13.66 -4.60
C GLU A 116 14.27 12.99 -5.14
N GLN A 117 14.18 11.66 -5.09
CA GLN A 117 13.09 10.93 -5.72
C GLN A 117 12.80 9.59 -5.05
N VAL A 118 11.63 9.02 -5.34
CA VAL A 118 11.24 7.66 -5.01
C VAL A 118 10.97 6.92 -6.33
N SER A 119 11.70 5.83 -6.59
CA SER A 119 11.44 5.00 -7.77
C SER A 119 10.58 3.81 -7.40
N PHE A 120 9.47 3.63 -8.10
CA PHE A 120 8.64 2.44 -8.03
C PHE A 120 9.04 1.46 -9.14
N GLY A 121 9.23 0.20 -8.78
CA GLY A 121 9.52 -0.86 -9.74
C GLY A 121 8.79 -2.16 -9.43
N THR A 122 8.81 -3.05 -10.43
CA THR A 122 8.23 -4.38 -10.34
C THR A 122 9.29 -5.44 -10.58
N ILE A 123 9.07 -6.62 -10.01
CA ILE A 123 9.91 -7.81 -10.17
C ILE A 123 9.01 -8.92 -10.68
N ARG A 124 9.22 -9.28 -11.95
CA ARG A 124 8.51 -10.37 -12.62
C ARG A 124 9.54 -11.39 -13.05
N ASN A 125 9.31 -12.67 -12.75
CA ASN A 125 10.25 -13.75 -13.07
C ASN A 125 11.71 -13.43 -12.64
N GLN A 126 11.87 -12.85 -11.44
CA GLN A 126 13.17 -12.42 -10.89
C GLN A 126 13.92 -11.33 -11.68
N VAL A 127 13.25 -10.65 -12.61
CA VAL A 127 13.80 -9.51 -13.35
C VAL A 127 13.19 -8.23 -12.79
N PRO A 128 14.00 -7.33 -12.19
CA PRO A 128 13.53 -6.03 -11.74
C PRO A 128 13.42 -5.05 -12.90
N ALA A 129 12.40 -4.20 -12.87
CA ALA A 129 12.22 -3.08 -13.79
C ALA A 129 11.66 -1.87 -13.04
N ILE A 130 12.25 -0.69 -13.23
CA ILE A 130 11.69 0.57 -12.76
C ILE A 130 10.52 0.94 -13.68
N CYS A 131 9.35 1.22 -13.10
CA CYS A 131 8.14 1.54 -13.84
C CYS A 131 7.78 3.03 -13.73
N ARG A 132 8.05 3.67 -12.58
CA ARG A 132 7.74 5.09 -12.36
C ARG A 132 8.79 5.71 -11.44
N VAL A 133 9.15 6.95 -11.73
CA VAL A 133 10.03 7.77 -10.88
C VAL A 133 9.23 8.95 -10.37
N LEU A 134 9.18 9.10 -9.05
CA LEU A 134 8.36 10.10 -8.35
C LEU A 134 9.29 11.15 -7.74
N PRO A 135 9.27 12.40 -8.20
CA PRO A 135 10.09 13.44 -7.59
C PRO A 135 9.62 13.69 -6.16
N LYS A 136 10.54 13.90 -5.23
CA LYS A 136 10.19 14.40 -3.90
C LYS A 136 9.86 15.88 -4.01
N VAL A 137 8.82 16.28 -3.31
CA VAL A 137 8.46 17.70 -3.22
C VAL A 137 9.32 18.35 -2.14
N ASN A 138 9.80 19.58 -2.41
CA ASN A 138 10.49 20.35 -1.38
C ASN A 138 9.48 20.76 -0.29
N GLY A 139 9.82 20.49 0.97
CA GLY A 139 8.97 20.76 2.13
C GLY A 139 8.73 22.25 2.39
N ASP A 140 9.49 23.14 1.74
CA ASP A 140 9.34 24.59 1.86
C ASP A 140 8.13 25.16 1.08
N ASN A 141 7.39 24.34 0.31
CA ASN A 141 6.24 24.80 -0.44
C ASN A 141 4.98 24.89 0.47
N PRO A 142 4.40 26.10 0.69
CA PRO A 142 3.23 26.26 1.56
C PRO A 142 2.00 25.46 1.13
N SER A 143 1.75 25.33 -0.19
CA SER A 143 0.61 24.57 -0.69
C SER A 143 0.74 23.07 -0.37
N VAL A 144 1.96 22.53 -0.42
CA VAL A 144 2.22 21.13 -0.07
C VAL A 144 2.11 20.92 1.44
N ALA A 145 2.61 21.86 2.25
CA ALA A 145 2.44 21.82 3.70
C ALA A 145 0.96 21.81 4.09
N ASN A 146 0.16 22.72 3.52
CA ASN A 146 -1.27 22.78 3.77
C ASN A 146 -1.99 21.51 3.29
N ALA A 147 -1.62 20.96 2.14
CA ALA A 147 -2.18 19.69 1.67
C ALA A 147 -1.88 18.51 2.60
N LEU A 148 -0.72 18.50 3.26
CA LEU A 148 -0.33 17.47 4.23
C LEU A 148 -1.06 17.61 5.58
N GLU A 149 -1.76 18.71 5.83
CA GLU A 149 -2.62 18.94 6.99
C GLU A 149 -4.11 18.74 6.69
N GLY A 150 -4.49 18.52 5.42
CA GLY A 150 -5.86 18.31 4.99
C GLY A 150 -6.46 16.96 5.40
N ASN A 151 -7.78 16.79 5.21
CA ASN A 151 -8.48 15.54 5.54
C ASN A 151 -7.95 14.36 4.71
N LEU A 152 -7.55 14.63 3.46
CA LEU A 152 -7.00 13.60 2.59
C LEU A 152 -5.66 13.06 3.14
N ALA A 153 -4.83 13.93 3.70
CA ALA A 153 -3.59 13.52 4.35
C ALA A 153 -3.87 12.67 5.59
N GLU A 154 -4.87 13.03 6.40
CA GLU A 154 -5.29 12.19 7.53
C GLU A 154 -5.72 10.79 7.06
N ILE A 155 -6.55 10.71 6.02
CA ILE A 155 -6.99 9.44 5.42
C ILE A 155 -5.78 8.62 4.96
N PHE A 156 -4.87 9.21 4.18
CA PHE A 156 -3.69 8.49 3.68
C PHE A 156 -2.75 8.03 4.79
N ASN A 157 -2.52 8.87 5.82
CA ASN A 157 -1.74 8.51 7.01
C ASN A 157 -2.33 7.32 7.77
N GLN A 158 -3.66 7.18 7.79
CA GLN A 158 -4.34 6.04 8.41
C GLN A 158 -4.40 4.81 7.49
N PHE A 159 -4.52 5.04 6.18
CA PHE A 159 -4.79 4.01 5.17
C PHE A 159 -3.53 3.28 4.69
N THR A 160 -2.41 3.98 4.52
CA THR A 160 -1.19 3.43 3.94
C THR A 160 0.07 3.86 4.67
N PRO A 161 1.00 2.93 4.95
CA PRO A 161 2.32 3.26 5.48
C PRO A 161 3.27 3.82 4.39
N TYR A 162 2.92 3.71 3.10
CA TYR A 162 3.75 4.15 1.99
C TYR A 162 2.92 4.97 1.01
N TYR A 163 2.71 6.25 1.32
CA TYR A 163 2.23 7.21 0.33
C TYR A 163 3.35 8.14 -0.13
N HIS A 164 3.12 8.75 -1.29
CA HIS A 164 3.96 9.80 -1.84
C HIS A 164 3.07 10.94 -2.34
N VAL A 165 3.59 12.16 -2.28
CA VAL A 165 2.89 13.35 -2.79
C VAL A 165 3.64 13.94 -3.99
N ILE A 166 2.89 14.41 -4.98
CA ILE A 166 3.40 15.15 -6.13
C ILE A 166 2.65 16.47 -6.22
N ALA A 167 3.38 17.58 -6.37
CA ALA A 167 2.78 18.88 -6.63
C ALA A 167 2.73 19.14 -8.14
N HIS A 168 1.55 19.49 -8.64
CA HIS A 168 1.31 19.93 -10.01
C HIS A 168 0.92 21.41 -10.00
N TYR A 169 1.75 22.25 -10.59
CA TYR A 169 1.46 23.67 -10.74
C TYR A 169 0.83 23.92 -12.11
N LYS A 170 -0.35 24.52 -12.14
CA LYS A 170 -0.99 24.92 -13.39
C LYS A 170 -0.66 26.38 -13.70
N ASP A 171 -0.67 26.72 -14.99
CA ASP A 171 -0.40 28.09 -15.48
C ASP A 171 -1.37 29.14 -14.92
N ASN A 172 -2.58 28.70 -14.52
CA ASN A 172 -3.62 29.53 -13.93
C ASN A 172 -3.52 29.61 -12.40
N GLU A 173 -2.32 29.55 -11.84
CA GLU A 173 -2.07 29.93 -10.44
C GLU A 173 -2.67 28.99 -9.35
N GLU A 174 -3.29 27.87 -9.75
CA GLU A 174 -3.76 26.81 -8.85
C GLU A 174 -2.72 25.70 -8.68
N CYS A 175 -2.58 25.21 -7.44
CA CYS A 175 -1.73 24.06 -7.10
C CYS A 175 -2.60 22.83 -6.86
N VAL A 176 -2.26 21.70 -7.46
CA VAL A 176 -2.89 20.41 -7.18
C VAL A 176 -1.86 19.48 -6.57
N VAL A 177 -2.08 19.07 -5.33
CA VAL A 177 -1.23 18.08 -4.65
C VAL A 177 -1.88 16.71 -4.81
N GLU A 178 -1.20 15.82 -5.51
CA GLU A 178 -1.61 14.44 -5.75
C GLU A 178 -1.00 13.51 -4.70
N PHE A 179 -1.84 12.74 -4.01
CA PHE A 179 -1.47 11.67 -3.11
C PHE A 179 -1.52 10.32 -3.84
N LEU A 180 -0.52 9.48 -3.64
CA LEU A 180 -0.38 8.18 -4.28
C LEU A 180 -0.13 7.10 -3.22
N ASP A 181 -0.92 6.03 -3.17
CA ASP A 181 -0.59 4.84 -2.38
C ASP A 181 0.35 3.94 -3.19
N LEU A 182 1.61 3.85 -2.75
CA LEU A 182 2.67 3.16 -3.48
C LEU A 182 2.57 1.63 -3.44
N ARG A 183 1.63 1.07 -2.67
CA ARG A 183 1.46 -0.38 -2.54
C ARG A 183 0.75 -1.01 -3.74
N TYR A 184 -0.22 -0.29 -4.30
CA TYR A 184 -1.25 -0.87 -5.15
C TYR A 184 -1.08 -0.42 -6.60
N TRP A 185 -0.37 -1.23 -7.38
CA TRP A 185 -0.05 -0.97 -8.77
C TRP A 185 -0.79 -1.92 -9.71
N ALA A 186 -1.50 -1.37 -10.69
CA ALA A 186 -2.13 -2.14 -11.77
C ALA A 186 -2.27 -1.32 -13.05
N LYS A 187 -2.25 -2.00 -14.20
CA LYS A 187 -2.46 -1.38 -15.53
C LYS A 187 -1.54 -0.18 -15.83
N GLY A 188 -0.35 -0.15 -15.23
CA GLY A 188 0.65 0.89 -15.49
C GLY A 188 0.56 2.11 -14.58
N ASP A 189 -0.29 2.10 -13.54
CA ASP A 189 -0.33 3.18 -12.55
C ASP A 189 -0.76 2.72 -11.14
N PHE A 190 -0.72 3.64 -10.17
CA PHE A 190 -1.24 3.47 -8.82
C PHE A 190 -2.77 3.51 -8.80
N ILE A 191 -3.38 2.62 -8.03
CA ILE A 191 -4.84 2.43 -7.98
C ILE A 191 -5.51 3.47 -7.09
N TYR A 192 -4.99 3.67 -5.88
CA TYR A 192 -5.56 4.56 -4.88
C TYR A 192 -4.80 5.87 -4.90
N THR A 193 -5.49 6.92 -5.32
CA THR A 193 -4.93 8.26 -5.40
C THR A 193 -5.86 9.27 -4.74
N GLY A 194 -5.39 10.48 -4.56
CA GLY A 194 -6.19 11.59 -4.07
C GLY A 194 -5.64 12.90 -4.57
N ASN A 195 -6.48 13.92 -4.67
CA ASN A 195 -6.07 15.25 -5.07
C ASN A 195 -6.58 16.27 -4.05
N VAL A 196 -5.66 17.12 -3.58
CA VAL A 196 -5.98 18.33 -2.84
C VAL A 196 -5.81 19.50 -3.80
N TYR A 197 -6.87 20.28 -3.97
CA TYR A 197 -6.87 21.47 -4.82
C TYR A 197 -6.70 22.69 -3.93
N LEU A 198 -5.67 23.48 -4.20
CA LEU A 198 -5.34 24.66 -3.41
C LEU A 198 -5.44 25.93 -4.24
N THR A 199 -5.91 26.99 -3.59
CA THR A 199 -5.91 28.34 -4.15
C THR A 199 -4.48 28.90 -4.20
N LEU A 200 -4.35 30.07 -4.83
CA LEU A 200 -3.15 30.90 -4.87
C LEU A 200 -2.54 31.18 -3.51
N GLU A 201 -3.39 31.43 -2.53
CA GLU A 201 -3.04 31.74 -1.15
C GLU A 201 -2.59 30.49 -0.38
N GLY A 202 -2.67 29.32 -1.02
CA GLY A 202 -2.38 28.02 -0.43
C GLY A 202 -3.54 27.44 0.38
N GLU A 203 -4.74 28.03 0.34
CA GLU A 203 -5.89 27.50 1.06
C GLU A 203 -6.47 26.28 0.34
N ILE A 204 -6.92 25.28 1.09
CA ILE A 204 -7.58 24.10 0.52
C ILE A 204 -8.97 24.51 -0.01
N SER A 205 -9.15 24.43 -1.32
CA SER A 205 -10.45 24.66 -1.97
C SER A 205 -11.37 23.45 -1.81
N HIS A 206 -10.86 22.26 -2.16
CA HIS A 206 -11.56 21.00 -2.03
C HIS A 206 -10.59 19.82 -2.14
N GLU A 207 -11.02 18.68 -1.62
CA GLU A 207 -10.24 17.45 -1.60
C GLU A 207 -11.05 16.32 -2.22
N ILE A 208 -10.40 15.48 -3.03
CA ILE A 208 -11.03 14.35 -3.71
C ILE A 208 -10.20 13.09 -3.45
N PHE A 209 -10.84 12.05 -2.93
CA PHE A 209 -10.26 10.71 -2.85
C PHE A 209 -10.70 9.85 -4.04
N HIS A 210 -9.76 9.18 -4.69
CA HIS A 210 -10.00 8.29 -5.83
C HIS A 210 -9.82 6.82 -5.41
N PRO A 211 -10.92 6.11 -5.07
CA PRO A 211 -10.83 4.73 -4.60
C PRO A 211 -10.50 3.73 -5.72
N LEU A 212 -10.80 4.06 -6.98
CA LEU A 212 -10.55 3.20 -8.13
C LEU A 212 -10.18 4.03 -9.37
N PRO A 213 -9.29 3.51 -10.24
CA PRO A 213 -8.99 4.12 -11.52
C PRO A 213 -10.25 4.28 -12.38
N ASN A 214 -10.35 5.42 -13.09
CA ASN A 214 -11.43 5.73 -14.03
C ASN A 214 -12.84 5.77 -13.43
N GLN A 215 -12.96 5.90 -12.10
CA GLN A 215 -14.24 6.16 -11.43
C GLN A 215 -14.30 7.60 -10.92
N LYS A 216 -15.52 8.10 -10.69
CA LYS A 216 -15.70 9.41 -10.06
C LYS A 216 -15.10 9.35 -8.65
N GLY A 217 -14.25 10.33 -8.34
CA GLY A 217 -13.70 10.50 -7.00
C GLY A 217 -14.79 10.91 -6.01
N VAL A 218 -14.51 10.66 -4.73
CA VAL A 218 -15.35 11.08 -3.62
C VAL A 218 -14.79 12.39 -3.10
N GLN A 219 -15.55 13.47 -3.26
CA GLN A 219 -15.21 14.75 -2.66
C GLN A 219 -15.38 14.66 -1.15
N LEU A 220 -14.34 15.05 -0.41
CA LEU A 220 -14.39 15.11 1.04
C LEU A 220 -15.05 16.42 1.45
N SER A 221 -16.02 16.34 2.35
CA SER A 221 -16.70 17.49 2.93
C SER A 221 -16.24 17.66 4.38
N TYR A 222 -16.03 18.91 4.78
CA TYR A 222 -15.86 19.32 6.18
C TYR A 222 -17.19 19.21 6.95
#